data_AF-A0A0F9PUX4-F1
#
_entry.id   AF-A0A0F9PUX4-F1
#
_cell.length_a   1.000
_cell.length_b   1.000
_cell.length_c   1.000
_cell.angle_alpha   90.00
_cell.angle_beta   90.00
_cell.angle_gamma   90.00
#
_symmetry.space_group_name_H-M   'P 1'
#
loop_
_entity.id
_entity.type
_entity.pdbx_description
1 polymer ?
#
loop_
_entity_poly.entity_id
_entity_poly.type
_entity_poly.pdbx_seq_one_letter_code
_entity_poly.pdbx_strand_id
1 'polypeptide(L)'
;MEEDQNTNEQSFFFEEIVKKTKTGITFPKNLRELLFEEGVDVYFRMVIPKEKDKIILEFLSPEEVSQLSEQIKTKKQTAPKAVRENKVNKPKKSAGLSPAWGEYFVYDFDAKEKVKPILESAFYKFAETPPNLEDAMGRIKFTLVSFLSATKTENAKLYFTVEKFLIDIIEKFNQPNLLDWIFEKIIPNIKSKFLYEQALLTLVGASLKFKRWEKAELYIFYVLKNIDSYTKSEMYNVMNSFKELVKKIRNVERSDKIDILLKEKLFEYAEGVEDVDYKIQIIEFLEDLKYIEIAYDLAKKIQVNLPPESMKIEGVRKLVRRLHSAPIAENKPHSSLRFEEEEGHNNE
;
A
#
# COMPACT_ATOMS: atom_id res chain seq x y z
N MET A 1 23.11 71.75 -5.54
CA MET A 1 23.03 71.45 -6.98
C MET A 1 23.69 70.09 -7.12
N GLU A 2 23.00 69.03 -6.71
CA GLU A 2 22.00 68.29 -7.50
C GLU A 2 22.60 67.88 -8.83
N GLU A 3 23.29 66.75 -8.82
CA GLU A 3 23.57 65.96 -10.02
C GLU A 3 22.83 64.62 -9.88
N ASP A 4 21.82 64.52 -10.74
CA ASP A 4 21.29 63.31 -11.36
C ASP A 4 20.71 62.21 -10.47
N GLN A 5 19.47 62.49 -10.05
CA GLN A 5 18.43 61.47 -9.90
C GLN A 5 18.16 60.79 -11.26
N ASN A 6 18.99 59.82 -11.63
CA ASN A 6 18.69 58.94 -12.76
C ASN A 6 17.82 57.77 -12.28
N THR A 7 16.51 58.03 -12.30
CA THR A 7 15.43 57.05 -12.41
C THR A 7 15.77 56.01 -13.48
N ASN A 8 16.29 54.86 -13.06
CA ASN A 8 16.27 53.67 -13.88
C ASN A 8 15.16 52.76 -13.33
N GLU A 9 13.97 52.90 -13.90
CA GLU A 9 12.88 51.92 -13.75
C GLU A 9 13.36 50.58 -14.33
N GLN A 10 14.14 49.83 -13.56
CA GLN A 10 14.45 48.45 -13.91
C GLN A 10 13.17 47.64 -13.76
N SER A 11 12.52 47.45 -14.90
CA SER A 11 11.23 46.80 -14.97
C SER A 11 11.40 45.28 -14.87
N PHE A 12 11.39 44.80 -13.63
CA PHE A 12 11.49 43.38 -13.30
C PHE A 12 10.16 42.65 -13.53
N PHE A 13 10.22 41.39 -13.97
CA PHE A 13 9.04 40.52 -14.04
C PHE A 13 8.64 39.99 -12.67
N PHE A 14 9.64 39.76 -11.80
CA PHE A 14 9.43 39.23 -10.47
C PHE A 14 10.51 39.75 -9.52
N GLU A 15 10.10 40.12 -8.31
CA GLU A 15 10.96 40.59 -7.24
C GLU A 15 10.41 40.09 -5.89
N GLU A 16 11.22 39.33 -5.14
CA GLU A 16 10.86 38.85 -3.80
C GLU A 16 12.09 38.75 -2.90
N ILE A 17 11.90 38.97 -1.59
CA ILE A 17 12.93 38.71 -0.58
C ILE A 17 12.76 37.28 -0.07
N VAL A 18 13.79 36.45 -0.23
CA VAL A 18 13.77 35.04 0.15
C VAL A 18 14.90 34.73 1.13
N LYS A 19 14.58 34.01 2.20
CA LYS A 19 15.62 33.44 3.09
C LYS A 19 16.34 32.31 2.37
N LYS A 20 17.65 32.16 2.59
CA LYS A 20 18.47 31.05 2.06
C LYS A 20 17.78 29.69 2.17
N THR A 21 17.26 29.34 3.35
CA THR A 21 16.59 28.05 3.62
C THR A 21 15.32 27.82 2.82
N LYS A 22 14.69 28.87 2.27
CA LYS A 22 13.47 28.81 1.47
C LYS A 22 13.70 28.91 -0.03
N THR A 23 14.93 29.16 -0.48
CA THR A 23 15.27 29.27 -1.92
C THR A 23 15.24 27.92 -2.64
N GLY A 24 15.48 26.82 -1.93
CA GLY A 24 15.64 25.49 -2.54
C GLY A 24 16.93 25.32 -3.37
N ILE A 25 17.81 26.33 -3.41
CA ILE A 25 19.05 26.31 -4.20
C ILE A 25 20.18 25.71 -3.36
N THR A 26 20.87 24.71 -3.92
CA THR A 26 22.02 24.07 -3.27
C THR A 26 23.32 24.68 -3.75
N PHE A 27 24.04 25.37 -2.85
CA PHE A 27 25.38 25.90 -3.14
C PHE A 27 26.45 24.82 -2.94
N PRO A 28 27.46 24.75 -3.84
CA PRO A 28 28.67 23.93 -3.63
C PRO A 28 29.34 24.21 -2.29
N LYS A 29 30.00 23.20 -1.71
CA LYS A 29 30.54 23.25 -0.34
C LYS A 29 31.52 24.41 -0.12
N ASN A 30 32.45 24.60 -1.04
CA ASN A 30 33.42 25.69 -1.03
C ASN A 30 32.77 27.09 -1.06
N LEU A 31 31.74 27.30 -1.88
CA LEU A 31 30.99 28.55 -1.93
C LEU A 31 30.15 28.77 -0.67
N ARG A 32 29.64 27.69 -0.09
CA ARG A 32 28.84 27.74 1.14
C ARG A 32 29.66 28.18 2.35
N GLU A 33 30.87 27.65 2.48
CA GLU A 33 31.81 27.99 3.55
C GLU A 33 32.35 29.41 3.41
N LEU A 34 32.49 29.92 2.16
CA LEU A 34 32.97 31.27 1.90
C LEU A 34 31.90 32.35 2.07
N LEU A 35 30.65 32.05 1.72
CA LEU A 35 29.57 33.05 1.66
C LEU A 35 28.65 33.05 2.90
N PHE A 36 28.70 32.02 3.74
CA PHE A 36 27.77 31.89 4.87
C PHE A 36 28.49 31.51 6.16
N GLU A 37 28.38 32.37 7.17
CA GLU A 37 28.81 32.07 8.53
C GLU A 37 27.78 31.16 9.24
N GLU A 38 28.28 30.26 10.10
CA GLU A 38 27.39 29.37 10.88
C GLU A 38 26.59 30.17 11.90
N GLY A 39 25.26 30.07 11.83
CA GLY A 39 24.34 30.70 12.78
C GLY A 39 23.74 32.05 12.37
N VAL A 40 24.11 32.60 11.21
CA VAL A 40 23.55 33.86 10.70
C VAL A 40 22.49 33.62 9.63
N ASP A 41 21.32 34.24 9.79
CA ASP A 41 20.23 34.23 8.81
C ASP A 41 20.60 35.06 7.58
N VAL A 42 20.66 34.44 6.40
CA VAL A 42 21.00 35.11 5.13
C VAL A 42 19.78 35.28 4.24
N TYR A 43 19.60 36.51 3.76
CA TYR A 43 18.48 36.94 2.92
C TYR A 43 18.98 37.33 1.53
N PHE A 44 18.18 36.97 0.53
CA PHE A 44 18.43 37.34 -0.86
C PHE A 44 17.27 38.16 -1.40
N ARG A 45 17.59 39.17 -2.21
CA ARG A 45 16.66 39.74 -3.17
C ARG A 45 16.72 38.87 -4.41
N MET A 46 15.62 38.19 -4.71
CA MET A 46 15.47 37.40 -5.92
C MET A 46 14.78 38.22 -6.99
N VAL A 47 15.48 38.46 -8.09
CA VAL A 47 15.02 39.28 -9.20
C VAL A 47 15.04 38.47 -10.49
N ILE A 48 13.92 38.50 -11.21
CA ILE A 48 13.81 37.94 -12.56
C ILE A 48 13.56 39.10 -13.53
N PRO A 49 14.49 39.39 -14.46
CA PRO A 49 14.28 40.40 -15.50
C PRO A 49 13.07 40.05 -16.40
N LYS A 50 12.52 41.05 -17.10
CA LYS A 50 11.40 40.86 -18.05
C LYS A 50 11.67 39.81 -19.13
N GLU A 51 12.91 39.69 -19.56
CA GLU A 51 13.36 38.74 -20.58
C GLU A 51 13.37 37.28 -20.06
N LYS A 52 13.33 37.08 -18.74
CA LYS A 52 13.31 35.77 -18.05
C LYS A 52 14.46 34.83 -18.44
N ASP A 53 15.59 35.42 -18.83
CA ASP A 53 16.82 34.77 -19.26
C ASP A 53 17.68 34.29 -18.08
N LYS A 54 17.54 34.92 -16.91
CA LYS A 54 18.34 34.63 -15.71
C LYS A 54 17.58 34.91 -14.41
N ILE A 55 18.10 34.33 -13.33
CA ILE A 55 17.68 34.63 -11.96
C ILE A 55 18.86 35.33 -11.27
N ILE A 56 18.62 36.53 -10.74
CA ILE A 56 19.62 37.31 -10.01
C ILE A 56 19.30 37.19 -8.53
N LEU A 57 20.29 36.78 -7.72
CA LEU A 57 20.22 36.73 -6.26
C LEU A 57 21.22 37.74 -5.69
N GLU A 58 20.72 38.80 -5.09
CA GLU A 58 21.54 39.82 -4.43
C GLU A 58 21.48 39.61 -2.91
N PHE A 59 22.63 39.63 -2.25
CA PHE A 59 22.69 39.56 -0.78
C PHE A 59 22.08 40.82 -0.19
N LEU A 60 21.26 40.66 0.84
CA LEU A 60 20.72 41.77 1.60
C LEU A 60 21.25 41.74 3.04
N SER A 61 21.67 42.91 3.53
CA SER A 61 21.91 43.14 4.93
C SER A 61 20.58 43.18 5.71
N PRO A 62 20.58 42.90 7.03
CA PRO A 62 19.35 42.95 7.85
C PRO A 62 18.62 44.31 7.82
N GLU A 63 19.38 45.39 7.66
CA GLU A 63 18.85 46.76 7.54
C GLU A 63 18.12 46.96 6.21
N GLU A 64 18.67 46.45 5.10
CA GLU A 64 18.06 46.50 3.76
C GLU A 64 16.81 45.63 3.64
N VAL A 65 16.77 44.48 4.33
CA VAL A 65 15.58 43.61 4.39
C VAL A 65 14.38 44.35 4.97
N SER A 66 14.59 45.15 6.00
CA SER A 66 13.52 45.92 6.64
C SER A 66 12.98 46.99 5.69
N GLN A 67 13.86 47.76 5.04
CA GLN A 67 13.50 48.83 4.11
C GLN A 67 12.81 48.31 2.83
N LEU A 68 13.32 47.23 2.22
CA LEU A 68 12.74 46.65 0.99
C LEU A 68 11.41 45.92 1.27
N SER A 69 11.24 45.33 2.45
CA SER A 69 9.97 44.68 2.82
C SER A 69 8.80 45.68 2.91
N GLU A 70 9.08 46.93 3.32
CA GLU A 70 8.09 48.01 3.37
C GLU A 70 7.77 48.55 1.96
N GLN A 71 8.78 48.65 1.08
CA GLN A 71 8.58 49.06 -0.32
C GLN A 71 7.80 48.03 -1.16
N ILE A 72 8.01 46.73 -0.93
CA ILE A 72 7.27 45.65 -1.63
C ILE A 72 5.81 45.57 -1.13
N LYS A 73 5.54 45.89 0.14
CA LYS A 73 4.18 45.97 0.70
C LYS A 73 3.40 47.17 0.16
N THR A 74 4.05 48.32 0.00
CA THR A 74 3.42 49.54 -0.53
C THR A 74 3.15 49.45 -2.04
N LYS A 75 4.03 48.82 -2.83
CA LYS A 75 3.78 48.55 -4.27
C LYS A 75 2.61 47.57 -4.54
N LYS A 76 2.24 46.71 -3.58
CA LYS A 76 1.10 45.77 -3.71
C LYS A 76 -0.28 46.41 -3.46
N GLN A 77 -0.37 47.67 -3.01
CA GLN A 77 -1.65 48.32 -2.66
C GLN A 77 -2.23 49.24 -3.76
N THR A 78 -1.51 49.54 -4.83
CA THR A 78 -1.94 50.47 -5.91
C THR A 78 -1.92 49.84 -7.30
N ALA A 79 -2.43 48.62 -7.46
CA ALA A 79 -2.75 48.07 -8.78
C ALA A 79 -4.24 47.67 -8.86
N PRO A 80 -5.02 48.23 -9.80
CA PRO A 80 -6.42 47.89 -9.98
C PRO A 80 -6.56 46.41 -10.38
N LYS A 81 -7.64 45.77 -9.93
CA LYS A 81 -8.03 44.39 -10.25
C LYS A 81 -8.04 44.16 -11.77
N ALA A 82 -6.90 43.74 -12.31
CA ALA A 82 -6.84 43.18 -13.64
C ALA A 82 -7.31 41.73 -13.54
N VAL A 83 -8.54 41.50 -14.00
CA VAL A 83 -9.04 40.19 -14.41
C VAL A 83 -8.06 39.65 -15.45
N ARG A 84 -7.14 38.79 -15.02
CA ARG A 84 -6.44 37.85 -15.89
C ARG A 84 -6.44 36.51 -15.20
N GLU A 85 -7.24 35.63 -15.79
CA GLU A 85 -7.22 34.20 -15.58
C GLU A 85 -5.78 33.68 -15.71
N ASN A 86 -5.11 33.53 -14.58
CA ASN A 86 -4.10 32.50 -14.46
C ASN A 86 -4.63 31.53 -13.42
N LYS A 87 -5.39 30.55 -13.93
CA LYS A 87 -5.50 29.24 -13.31
C LYS A 87 -4.06 28.82 -12.99
N VAL A 88 -3.65 29.07 -11.75
CA VAL A 88 -2.79 28.13 -11.05
C VAL A 88 -3.55 26.82 -11.21
N ASN A 89 -3.12 25.99 -12.15
CA ASN A 89 -3.36 24.57 -12.06
C ASN A 89 -2.68 24.16 -10.74
N LYS A 90 -3.38 24.36 -9.62
CA LYS A 90 -3.51 23.28 -8.64
C LYS A 90 -3.73 22.08 -9.54
N PRO A 91 -2.89 21.02 -9.48
CA PRO A 91 -3.27 19.80 -10.17
C PRO A 91 -4.73 19.60 -9.79
N LYS A 92 -5.61 19.65 -10.80
CA LYS A 92 -7.01 19.31 -10.60
C LYS A 92 -6.89 18.03 -9.80
N LYS A 93 -7.37 18.03 -8.55
CA LYS A 93 -7.67 16.78 -7.86
C LYS A 93 -8.43 16.01 -8.93
N SER A 94 -7.78 15.01 -9.51
CA SER A 94 -8.40 14.15 -10.50
C SER A 94 -9.65 13.67 -9.78
N ALA A 95 -10.80 14.20 -10.18
CA ALA A 95 -12.06 13.72 -9.66
C ALA A 95 -12.09 12.25 -10.10
N GLY A 96 -11.77 11.34 -9.18
CA GLY A 96 -11.58 9.94 -9.50
C GLY A 96 -10.88 9.15 -8.40
N LEU A 97 -9.63 9.49 -8.03
CA LEU A 97 -8.79 8.61 -7.22
C LEU A 97 -8.07 9.37 -6.09
N SER A 98 -8.25 8.90 -4.86
CA SER A 98 -7.54 9.38 -3.67
C SER A 98 -7.00 8.20 -2.84
N PRO A 99 -5.94 8.40 -2.05
CA PRO A 99 -5.45 7.37 -1.16
C PRO A 99 -6.47 7.03 -0.05
N ALA A 100 -6.64 5.74 0.23
CA ALA A 100 -7.53 5.20 1.26
C ALA A 100 -6.82 5.11 2.62
N TRP A 101 -6.50 6.27 3.24
CA TRP A 101 -5.67 6.32 4.44
C TRP A 101 -6.12 5.45 5.61
N GLY A 102 -7.44 5.31 5.82
CA GLY A 102 -7.99 4.45 6.88
C GLY A 102 -7.71 2.97 6.67
N GLU A 103 -7.49 2.53 5.43
CA GLU A 103 -7.18 1.14 5.08
C GLU A 103 -5.69 0.84 5.16
N TYR A 104 -4.83 1.86 5.04
CA TYR A 104 -3.39 1.67 5.12
C TYR A 104 -2.91 1.70 6.57
N PHE A 105 -3.38 2.68 7.35
CA PHE A 105 -2.96 2.92 8.73
C PHE A 105 -3.87 2.18 9.72
N VAL A 106 -4.03 0.87 9.53
CA VAL A 106 -4.82 0.00 10.43
C VAL A 106 -4.19 -0.07 11.83
N TYR A 107 -2.86 -0.03 11.90
CA TYR A 107 -2.10 -0.01 13.13
C TYR A 107 -1.36 1.32 13.27
N ASP A 108 -1.43 1.92 14.45
CA ASP A 108 -0.75 3.17 14.74
C ASP A 108 0.74 2.92 15.05
N PHE A 109 1.61 3.80 14.54
CA PHE A 109 3.06 3.72 14.70
C PHE A 109 3.69 5.11 14.66
N ASP A 110 4.85 5.28 15.30
CA ASP A 110 5.39 6.61 15.66
C ASP A 110 5.65 7.52 14.45
N ALA A 111 6.12 6.94 13.33
CA ALA A 111 6.49 7.70 12.14
C ALA A 111 5.30 8.03 11.21
N LYS A 112 4.08 7.61 11.53
CA LYS A 112 2.89 7.70 10.67
C LYS A 112 2.67 9.09 10.06
N GLU A 113 2.68 10.14 10.87
CA GLU A 113 2.43 11.52 10.42
C GLU A 113 3.51 12.04 9.45
N LYS A 114 4.73 11.50 9.53
CA LYS A 114 5.83 11.81 8.61
C LYS A 114 5.77 10.97 7.33
N VAL A 115 5.33 9.72 7.44
CA VAL A 115 5.21 8.77 6.33
C VAL A 115 4.06 9.12 5.39
N LYS A 116 2.91 9.51 5.96
CA LYS A 116 1.69 9.83 5.20
C LYS A 116 1.90 10.81 4.04
N PRO A 117 2.49 12.01 4.21
CA PRO A 117 2.69 12.95 3.11
C PRO A 117 3.64 12.42 2.02
N ILE A 118 4.56 11.51 2.35
CA ILE A 118 5.50 10.91 1.39
C ILE A 118 4.81 9.85 0.54
N LEU A 119 3.98 9.01 1.16
CA LEU A 119 3.13 8.05 0.45
C LEU A 119 2.07 8.77 -0.39
N GLU A 120 1.53 9.89 0.09
CA GLU A 120 0.62 10.74 -0.69
C GLU A 120 1.37 11.28 -1.92
N SER A 121 2.61 11.71 -1.66
CA SER A 121 3.65 12.03 -2.64
C SER A 121 3.67 11.01 -3.80
N ALA A 122 3.97 9.77 -3.43
CA ALA A 122 4.14 8.63 -4.33
C ALA A 122 2.83 8.24 -5.04
N PHE A 123 1.69 8.29 -4.36
CA PHE A 123 0.38 7.97 -4.95
C PHE A 123 0.10 8.81 -6.19
N TYR A 124 0.27 10.14 -6.07
CA TYR A 124 0.03 11.01 -7.19
C TYR A 124 1.06 10.85 -8.31
N LYS A 125 2.27 10.33 -8.01
CA LYS A 125 3.26 9.94 -9.04
C LYS A 125 2.85 8.69 -9.82
N PHE A 126 2.16 7.73 -9.19
CA PHE A 126 1.52 6.63 -9.91
C PHE A 126 0.34 7.09 -10.77
N ALA A 127 -0.37 8.14 -10.33
CA ALA A 127 -1.50 8.70 -11.06
C ALA A 127 -1.13 9.60 -12.25
N GLU A 128 0.16 9.92 -12.43
CA GLU A 128 0.63 10.69 -13.59
C GLU A 128 0.42 9.91 -14.90
N THR A 129 0.31 10.63 -16.02
CA THR A 129 0.17 10.03 -17.35
C THR A 129 1.23 10.62 -18.27
N PRO A 130 2.33 9.89 -18.59
CA PRO A 130 2.64 8.52 -18.14
C PRO A 130 3.02 8.44 -16.66
N PRO A 131 2.86 7.28 -16.00
CA PRO A 131 3.23 7.12 -14.59
C PRO A 131 4.74 7.31 -14.37
N ASN A 132 5.12 8.09 -13.35
CA ASN A 132 6.51 8.24 -12.96
C ASN A 132 6.88 7.18 -11.91
N LEU A 133 7.06 5.94 -12.37
CA LEU A 133 7.32 4.79 -11.51
C LEU A 133 8.63 4.91 -10.73
N GLU A 134 9.65 5.54 -11.31
CA GLU A 134 10.95 5.70 -10.67
C GLU A 134 10.86 6.62 -9.44
N ASP A 135 10.28 7.81 -9.59
CA ASP A 135 10.09 8.73 -8.45
C ASP A 135 9.10 8.15 -7.43
N ALA A 136 8.00 7.55 -7.91
CA ALA A 136 7.01 6.93 -7.03
C ALA A 136 7.63 5.83 -6.16
N MET A 137 8.36 4.89 -6.76
CA MET A 137 9.06 3.82 -6.02
C MET A 137 10.24 4.35 -5.21
N GLY A 138 10.93 5.40 -5.68
CA GLY A 138 12.00 6.08 -4.95
C GLY A 138 11.51 6.60 -3.60
N ARG A 139 10.33 7.22 -3.57
CA ARG A 139 9.68 7.71 -2.34
C ARG A 139 9.28 6.59 -1.40
N ILE A 140 8.81 5.47 -1.93
CA ILE A 140 8.47 4.29 -1.12
C ILE A 140 9.73 3.69 -0.50
N LYS A 141 10.80 3.54 -1.27
CA LYS A 141 12.10 3.06 -0.76
C LYS A 141 12.66 4.01 0.29
N PHE A 142 12.62 5.32 0.05
CA PHE A 142 13.01 6.32 1.03
C PHE A 142 12.21 6.17 2.33
N THR A 143 10.89 5.99 2.21
CA THR A 143 10.01 5.77 3.37
C THR A 143 10.45 4.55 4.19
N LEU A 144 10.71 3.42 3.53
CA LEU A 144 11.11 2.18 4.19
C LEU A 144 12.52 2.21 4.78
N VAL A 145 13.40 3.11 4.35
CA VAL A 145 14.77 3.23 4.88
C VAL A 145 14.84 4.30 5.97
N SER A 146 14.23 5.46 5.75
CA SER A 146 14.38 6.63 6.61
C SER A 146 13.53 6.59 7.88
N PHE A 147 12.48 5.76 7.92
CA PHE A 147 11.56 5.69 9.06
C PHE A 147 11.59 4.35 9.80
N LEU A 148 12.62 3.54 9.58
CA LEU A 148 12.87 2.39 10.46
C LEU A 148 13.29 2.88 11.84
N SER A 149 12.77 2.20 12.85
CA SER A 149 13.13 2.37 14.25
C SER A 149 13.94 1.17 14.74
N ALA A 150 14.46 1.26 15.98
CA ALA A 150 15.04 0.10 16.66
C ALA A 150 13.98 -0.96 17.04
N THR A 151 12.70 -0.59 17.04
CA THR A 151 11.60 -1.42 17.52
C THR A 151 11.03 -2.28 16.39
N LYS A 152 11.23 -3.60 16.48
CA LYS A 152 10.78 -4.56 15.45
C LYS A 152 9.27 -4.50 15.17
N THR A 153 8.46 -4.25 16.19
CA THR A 153 7.00 -4.16 16.05
C THR A 153 6.58 -2.89 15.32
N GLU A 154 7.19 -1.75 15.60
CA GLU A 154 6.99 -0.50 14.85
C GLU A 154 7.37 -0.66 13.38
N ASN A 155 8.50 -1.30 13.11
CA ASN A 155 8.94 -1.58 11.74
C ASN A 155 7.95 -2.51 11.02
N ALA A 156 7.44 -3.55 11.69
CA ALA A 156 6.44 -4.44 11.11
C ALA A 156 5.15 -3.70 10.72
N LYS A 157 4.70 -2.74 11.54
CA LYS A 157 3.54 -1.88 11.21
C LYS A 157 3.82 -0.97 10.00
N LEU A 158 5.01 -0.39 9.92
CA LEU A 158 5.44 0.41 8.77
C LEU A 158 5.43 -0.41 7.47
N TYR A 159 6.08 -1.57 7.48
CA TYR A 159 6.12 -2.47 6.31
C TYR A 159 4.71 -2.90 5.89
N PHE A 160 3.86 -3.30 6.85
CA PHE A 160 2.46 -3.66 6.58
C PHE A 160 1.65 -2.50 6.00
N THR A 161 1.86 -1.27 6.50
CA THR A 161 1.20 -0.06 5.98
C THR A 161 1.60 0.19 4.52
N VAL A 162 2.90 0.05 4.21
CA VAL A 162 3.41 0.25 2.85
C VAL A 162 2.93 -0.84 1.90
N GLU A 163 2.79 -2.09 2.37
CA GLU A 163 2.11 -3.13 1.59
C GLU A 163 0.68 -2.74 1.27
N LYS A 164 -0.15 -2.36 2.26
CA LYS A 164 -1.54 -1.98 2.03
C LYS A 164 -1.65 -0.83 1.02
N PHE A 165 -0.78 0.16 1.15
CA PHE A 165 -0.65 1.24 0.19
C PHE A 165 -0.35 0.72 -1.22
N LEU A 166 0.66 -0.14 -1.38
CA LEU A 166 1.05 -0.68 -2.68
C LEU A 166 -0.02 -1.60 -3.29
N ILE A 167 -0.79 -2.32 -2.48
CA ILE A 167 -1.92 -3.12 -2.96
C ILE A 167 -3.01 -2.20 -3.52
N ASP A 168 -3.30 -1.08 -2.87
CA ASP A 168 -4.22 -0.09 -3.43
C ASP A 168 -3.68 0.56 -4.72
N ILE A 169 -2.37 0.79 -4.82
CA ILE A 169 -1.73 1.21 -6.08
C ILE A 169 -1.96 0.17 -7.19
N ILE A 170 -1.73 -1.11 -6.89
CA ILE A 170 -1.96 -2.22 -7.83
C ILE A 170 -3.42 -2.18 -8.31
N GLU A 171 -4.37 -2.02 -7.40
CA GLU A 171 -5.80 -2.04 -7.71
C GLU A 171 -6.28 -0.82 -8.52
N LYS A 172 -5.83 0.38 -8.16
CA LYS A 172 -6.28 1.63 -8.80
C LYS A 172 -5.57 1.93 -10.11
N PHE A 173 -4.32 1.50 -10.25
CA PHE A 173 -3.47 1.85 -11.39
C PHE A 173 -3.05 0.64 -12.23
N ASN A 174 -3.61 -0.55 -11.94
CA ASN A 174 -3.36 -1.80 -12.65
C ASN A 174 -1.85 -2.11 -12.79
N GLN A 175 -1.13 -2.15 -11.66
CA GLN A 175 0.32 -2.39 -11.60
C GLN A 175 0.66 -3.75 -10.95
N PRO A 176 0.17 -4.89 -11.47
CA PRO A 176 0.27 -6.18 -10.79
C PRO A 176 1.72 -6.71 -10.65
N ASN A 177 2.68 -6.16 -11.39
CA ASN A 177 4.12 -6.41 -11.23
C ASN A 177 4.66 -5.99 -9.85
N LEU A 178 4.00 -5.07 -9.15
CA LEU A 178 4.39 -4.67 -7.79
C LEU A 178 4.21 -5.80 -6.77
N LEU A 179 3.39 -6.82 -7.05
CA LEU A 179 3.22 -7.99 -6.17
C LEU A 179 4.54 -8.69 -5.87
N ASP A 180 5.38 -8.86 -6.90
CA ASP A 180 6.69 -9.51 -6.77
C ASP A 180 7.62 -8.67 -5.89
N TRP A 181 7.60 -7.36 -6.09
CA TRP A 181 8.42 -6.44 -5.31
C TRP A 181 7.99 -6.41 -3.83
N ILE A 182 6.69 -6.40 -3.55
CA ILE A 182 6.16 -6.47 -2.18
C ILE A 182 6.64 -7.77 -1.52
N PHE A 183 6.48 -8.90 -2.22
CA PHE A 183 6.87 -10.20 -1.68
C PHE A 183 8.37 -10.29 -1.39
N GLU A 184 9.22 -9.75 -2.26
CA GLU A 184 10.68 -9.81 -2.08
C GLU A 184 11.21 -8.78 -1.07
N LYS A 185 10.64 -7.58 -1.02
CA LYS A 185 11.23 -6.44 -0.30
C LYS A 185 10.48 -6.04 0.97
N ILE A 186 9.19 -6.34 1.08
CA ILE A 186 8.38 -5.99 2.25
C ILE A 186 8.20 -7.21 3.16
N ILE A 187 7.64 -8.30 2.62
CA ILE A 187 7.23 -9.47 3.42
C ILE A 187 8.36 -10.01 4.34
N PRO A 188 9.61 -10.19 3.90
CA PRO A 188 10.68 -10.75 4.75
C PRO A 188 11.07 -9.84 5.93
N ASN A 189 10.72 -8.56 5.85
CA ASN A 189 11.04 -7.56 6.85
C ASN A 189 9.94 -7.38 7.93
N ILE A 190 8.77 -8.00 7.74
CA ILE A 190 7.70 -8.03 8.75
C ILE A 190 8.04 -9.08 9.81
N LYS A 191 8.57 -8.66 10.96
CA LYS A 191 9.01 -9.56 12.04
C LYS A 191 7.90 -10.00 13.01
N SER A 192 6.70 -9.44 12.89
CA SER A 192 5.54 -9.90 13.65
C SER A 192 4.88 -11.07 12.93
N LYS A 193 4.78 -12.24 13.59
CA LYS A 193 4.16 -13.45 13.02
C LYS A 193 2.73 -13.20 12.53
N PHE A 194 1.95 -12.46 13.33
CA PHE A 194 0.59 -12.10 13.00
C PHE A 194 0.51 -11.16 11.79
N LEU A 195 1.29 -10.07 11.79
CA LEU A 195 1.28 -9.12 10.65
C LEU A 195 1.85 -9.75 9.38
N TYR A 196 2.83 -10.65 9.51
CA TYR A 196 3.41 -11.39 8.41
C TYR A 196 2.36 -12.26 7.70
N GLU A 197 1.53 -12.96 8.48
CA GLU A 197 0.44 -13.75 7.92
C GLU A 197 -0.64 -12.87 7.28
N GLN A 198 -1.04 -11.78 7.94
CA GLN A 198 -2.01 -10.82 7.39
C GLN A 198 -1.52 -10.19 6.08
N ALA A 199 -0.21 -9.95 5.98
CA ALA A 199 0.43 -9.47 4.77
C ALA A 199 0.31 -10.48 3.64
N LEU A 200 0.75 -11.72 3.88
CA LEU A 200 0.61 -12.81 2.91
C LEU A 200 -0.85 -13.03 2.46
N LEU A 201 -1.81 -13.01 3.38
CA LEU A 201 -3.24 -13.12 3.05
C LEU A 201 -3.74 -11.95 2.18
N THR A 202 -3.16 -10.76 2.35
CA THR A 202 -3.43 -9.62 1.47
C THR A 202 -2.88 -9.88 0.06
N LEU A 203 -1.66 -10.39 -0.04
CA LEU A 203 -1.06 -10.78 -1.32
C LEU A 203 -1.83 -11.91 -2.03
N VAL A 204 -2.33 -12.91 -1.29
CA VAL A 204 -3.18 -13.98 -1.85
C VAL A 204 -4.42 -13.38 -2.49
N GLY A 205 -5.15 -12.52 -1.76
CA GLY A 205 -6.37 -11.89 -2.26
C GLY A 205 -6.12 -11.05 -3.52
N ALA A 206 -5.07 -10.23 -3.51
CA ALA A 206 -4.70 -9.43 -4.67
C ALA A 206 -4.29 -10.33 -5.86
N SER A 207 -3.49 -11.36 -5.63
CA SER A 207 -3.03 -12.25 -6.71
C SER A 207 -4.18 -13.00 -7.38
N LEU A 208 -5.13 -13.51 -6.60
CA LEU A 208 -6.32 -14.17 -7.14
C LEU A 208 -7.20 -13.20 -7.94
N LYS A 209 -7.42 -11.98 -7.44
CA LYS A 209 -8.17 -10.93 -8.15
C LYS A 209 -7.56 -10.58 -9.51
N PHE A 210 -6.23 -10.54 -9.60
CA PHE A 210 -5.50 -10.29 -10.85
C PHE A 210 -5.16 -11.56 -11.63
N LYS A 211 -5.77 -12.71 -11.28
CA LYS A 211 -5.56 -14.02 -11.92
C LYS A 211 -4.07 -14.44 -12.02
N ARG A 212 -3.23 -14.04 -11.05
CA ARG A 212 -1.84 -14.50 -10.90
C ARG A 212 -1.77 -15.74 -10.02
N TRP A 213 -2.20 -16.88 -10.57
CA TRP A 213 -2.47 -18.09 -9.78
C TRP A 213 -1.19 -18.69 -9.19
N GLU A 214 -0.08 -18.68 -9.92
CA GLU A 214 1.22 -19.14 -9.43
C GLU A 214 1.73 -18.33 -8.24
N LYS A 215 1.47 -17.00 -8.25
CA LYS A 215 1.84 -16.12 -7.13
C LYS A 215 0.93 -16.37 -5.93
N ALA A 216 -0.36 -16.54 -6.16
CA ALA A 216 -1.30 -16.92 -5.10
C ALA A 216 -0.90 -18.26 -4.46
N GLU A 217 -0.56 -19.27 -5.25
CA GLU A 217 -0.07 -20.58 -4.78
C GLU A 217 1.17 -20.43 -3.89
N LEU A 218 2.17 -19.67 -4.36
CA LEU A 218 3.38 -19.37 -3.58
C LEU A 218 3.03 -18.72 -2.23
N TYR A 219 2.17 -17.70 -2.23
CA TYR A 219 1.82 -16.99 -1.01
C TYR A 219 1.01 -17.86 -0.05
N ILE A 220 0.10 -18.70 -0.55
CA ILE A 220 -0.63 -19.69 0.24
C ILE A 220 0.35 -20.68 0.88
N PHE A 221 1.35 -21.16 0.14
CA PHE A 221 2.39 -22.02 0.72
C PHE A 221 3.09 -21.36 1.92
N TYR A 222 3.45 -20.07 1.83
CA TYR A 222 4.04 -19.35 2.96
C TYR A 222 3.06 -19.13 4.12
N VAL A 223 1.76 -18.94 3.85
CA VAL A 223 0.73 -18.90 4.90
C VAL A 223 0.68 -20.24 5.63
N LEU A 224 0.57 -21.36 4.91
CA LEU A 224 0.53 -22.70 5.49
C LEU A 224 1.79 -23.02 6.29
N LYS A 225 2.97 -22.64 5.79
CA LYS A 225 4.22 -22.75 6.55
C LYS A 225 4.22 -21.93 7.84
N ASN A 226 3.60 -20.74 7.83
CA ASN A 226 3.45 -19.96 9.05
C ASN A 226 2.50 -20.64 10.05
N ILE A 227 1.42 -21.25 9.56
CA ILE A 227 0.48 -22.04 10.36
C ILE A 227 1.20 -23.22 11.03
N ASP A 228 2.01 -23.96 10.28
CA ASP A 228 2.80 -25.09 10.78
C ASP A 228 3.79 -24.71 11.88
N SER A 229 4.18 -23.44 11.95
CA SER A 229 5.09 -22.95 12.99
C SER A 229 4.40 -22.63 14.32
N TYR A 230 3.07 -22.74 14.43
CA TYR A 230 2.39 -22.65 15.73
C TYR A 230 2.54 -23.94 16.52
N THR A 231 2.69 -23.82 17.84
CA THR A 231 2.76 -24.96 18.74
C THR A 231 1.37 -25.59 18.94
N LYS A 232 1.33 -26.85 19.42
CA LYS A 232 0.06 -27.55 19.69
C LYS A 232 -0.83 -26.79 20.69
N SER A 233 -0.24 -26.07 21.64
CA SER A 233 -0.97 -25.22 22.60
C SER A 233 -1.61 -23.98 21.96
N GLU A 234 -1.21 -23.61 20.76
CA GLU A 234 -1.72 -22.45 20.02
C GLU A 234 -2.72 -22.85 18.94
N MET A 235 -3.44 -23.97 19.13
CA MET A 235 -4.41 -24.48 18.15
C MET A 235 -5.48 -23.45 17.78
N TYR A 236 -5.84 -22.56 18.71
CA TYR A 236 -6.70 -21.41 18.41
C TYR A 236 -6.14 -20.54 17.28
N ASN A 237 -4.84 -20.24 17.30
CA ASN A 237 -4.18 -19.45 16.25
C ASN A 237 -4.18 -20.21 14.93
N VAL A 238 -3.90 -21.52 14.94
CA VAL A 238 -3.98 -22.40 13.76
C VAL A 238 -5.37 -22.32 13.11
N MET A 239 -6.44 -22.50 13.90
CA MET A 239 -7.81 -22.45 13.38
C MET A 239 -8.17 -21.07 12.85
N ASN A 240 -7.76 -20.01 13.54
CA ASN A 240 -8.02 -18.65 13.10
C ASN A 240 -7.30 -18.32 11.78
N SER A 241 -6.06 -18.80 11.62
CA SER A 241 -5.29 -18.64 10.38
C SER A 241 -5.92 -19.38 9.21
N PHE A 242 -6.36 -20.64 9.41
CA PHE A 242 -7.13 -21.37 8.39
C PHE A 242 -8.43 -20.66 8.04
N LYS A 243 -9.17 -20.18 9.04
CA LYS A 243 -10.42 -19.45 8.84
C LYS A 243 -10.24 -18.22 7.95
N GLU A 244 -9.22 -17.41 8.21
CA GLU A 244 -8.94 -16.22 7.40
C GLU A 244 -8.47 -16.59 5.99
N LEU A 245 -7.66 -17.64 5.84
CA LEU A 245 -7.26 -18.17 4.53
C LEU A 245 -8.47 -18.64 3.72
N VAL A 246 -9.30 -19.52 4.28
CA VAL A 246 -10.53 -20.05 3.66
C VAL A 246 -11.46 -18.92 3.22
N LYS A 247 -11.67 -17.93 4.09
CA LYS A 247 -12.49 -16.75 3.78
C LYS A 247 -11.98 -15.97 2.57
N LYS A 248 -10.66 -15.90 2.36
CA LYS A 248 -10.07 -15.20 1.20
C LYS A 248 -10.27 -15.94 -0.12
N ILE A 249 -10.35 -17.27 -0.08
CA ILE A 249 -10.29 -18.11 -1.28
C ILE A 249 -11.64 -18.75 -1.66
N ARG A 250 -12.57 -18.91 -0.71
CA ARG A 250 -13.80 -19.71 -0.91
C ARG A 250 -14.69 -19.23 -2.07
N ASN A 251 -14.67 -17.93 -2.35
CA ASN A 251 -15.53 -17.30 -3.36
C ASN A 251 -14.77 -16.83 -4.61
N VAL A 252 -13.53 -17.26 -4.80
CA VAL A 252 -12.67 -16.80 -5.90
C VAL A 252 -12.22 -17.99 -6.75
N GLU A 253 -12.16 -17.79 -8.06
CA GLU A 253 -11.58 -18.74 -9.00
C GLU A 253 -10.09 -18.97 -8.66
N ARG A 254 -9.66 -20.24 -8.72
CA ARG A 254 -8.30 -20.65 -8.32
C ARG A 254 -7.87 -21.92 -9.05
N SER A 255 -6.57 -22.17 -9.06
CA SER A 255 -5.96 -23.33 -9.73
C SER A 255 -6.24 -24.64 -8.98
N ASP A 256 -6.20 -25.76 -9.71
CA ASP A 256 -6.24 -27.10 -9.10
C ASP A 256 -5.11 -27.32 -8.09
N LYS A 257 -3.94 -26.74 -8.34
CA LYS A 257 -2.79 -26.83 -7.42
C LYS A 257 -3.09 -26.19 -6.06
N ILE A 258 -3.76 -25.03 -6.07
CA ILE A 258 -4.21 -24.39 -4.83
C ILE A 258 -5.22 -25.31 -4.12
N ASP A 259 -6.15 -25.91 -4.86
CA ASP A 259 -7.13 -26.82 -4.29
C ASP A 259 -6.47 -28.03 -3.62
N ILE A 260 -5.54 -28.69 -4.31
CA ILE A 260 -4.76 -29.83 -3.81
C ILE A 260 -4.01 -29.45 -2.53
N LEU A 261 -3.26 -28.34 -2.56
CA LEU A 261 -2.45 -27.89 -1.43
C LEU A 261 -3.30 -27.68 -0.16
N LEU A 262 -4.47 -27.05 -0.30
CA LEU A 262 -5.36 -26.79 0.83
C LEU A 262 -6.05 -28.06 1.32
N LYS A 263 -6.48 -28.91 0.39
CA LYS A 263 -7.14 -30.18 0.67
C LYS A 263 -6.21 -31.10 1.47
N GLU A 264 -4.99 -31.29 1.01
CA GLU A 264 -3.96 -32.10 1.69
C GLU A 264 -3.70 -31.54 3.09
N LYS A 265 -3.53 -30.21 3.21
CA LYS A 265 -3.14 -29.62 4.48
C LYS A 265 -4.26 -29.60 5.51
N LEU A 266 -5.50 -29.32 5.12
CA LEU A 266 -6.65 -29.43 6.02
C LEU A 266 -6.88 -30.89 6.45
N PHE A 267 -6.69 -31.85 5.54
CA PHE A 267 -6.81 -33.27 5.86
C PHE A 267 -5.76 -33.72 6.88
N GLU A 268 -4.49 -33.33 6.70
CA GLU A 268 -3.40 -33.60 7.64
C GLU A 268 -3.75 -33.12 9.07
N TYR A 269 -4.26 -31.89 9.19
CA TYR A 269 -4.67 -31.34 10.49
C TYR A 269 -5.91 -32.05 11.06
N ALA A 270 -6.87 -32.44 10.22
CA ALA A 270 -8.07 -33.16 10.68
C ALA A 270 -7.72 -34.51 11.33
N GLU A 271 -6.73 -35.20 10.79
CA GLU A 271 -6.24 -36.48 11.33
C GLU A 271 -5.31 -36.29 12.54
N GLY A 272 -4.48 -35.22 12.54
CA GLY A 272 -3.47 -34.98 13.57
C GLY A 272 -3.96 -34.33 14.87
N VAL A 273 -5.12 -33.65 14.86
CA VAL A 273 -5.68 -33.02 16.06
C VAL A 273 -6.51 -34.04 16.86
N GLU A 274 -6.45 -34.00 18.19
CA GLU A 274 -7.22 -34.91 19.05
C GLU A 274 -8.60 -34.34 19.40
N ASP A 275 -8.68 -33.03 19.66
CA ASP A 275 -9.91 -32.36 20.06
C ASP A 275 -10.97 -32.38 18.96
N VAL A 276 -12.16 -32.87 19.31
CA VAL A 276 -13.31 -33.00 18.41
C VAL A 276 -13.81 -31.64 17.91
N ASP A 277 -13.73 -30.56 18.70
CA ASP A 277 -14.21 -29.24 18.28
C ASP A 277 -13.34 -28.68 17.16
N TYR A 278 -12.02 -28.88 17.24
CA TYR A 278 -11.12 -28.49 16.16
C TYR A 278 -11.30 -29.36 14.92
N LYS A 279 -11.56 -30.66 15.07
CA LYS A 279 -11.93 -31.50 13.93
C LYS A 279 -13.19 -31.02 13.23
N ILE A 280 -14.22 -30.63 14.00
CA ILE A 280 -15.45 -30.07 13.45
C ILE A 280 -15.16 -28.78 12.69
N GLN A 281 -14.36 -27.86 13.24
CA GLN A 281 -13.97 -26.63 12.54
C GLN A 281 -13.25 -26.90 11.22
N ILE A 282 -12.35 -27.89 11.18
CA ILE A 282 -11.65 -28.27 9.94
C ILE A 282 -12.63 -28.85 8.92
N ILE A 283 -13.61 -29.66 9.36
CA ILE A 283 -14.67 -30.15 8.46
C ILE A 283 -15.49 -28.98 7.89
N GLU A 284 -15.82 -27.98 8.71
CA GLU A 284 -16.51 -26.78 8.25
C GLU A 284 -15.66 -25.99 7.24
N PHE A 285 -14.33 -25.93 7.41
CA PHE A 285 -13.43 -25.34 6.41
C PHE A 285 -13.44 -26.11 5.08
N LEU A 286 -13.40 -27.44 5.14
CA LEU A 286 -13.50 -28.29 3.96
C LEU A 286 -14.84 -28.10 3.23
N GLU A 287 -15.93 -27.99 3.99
CA GLU A 287 -17.27 -27.70 3.48
C GLU A 287 -17.33 -26.32 2.82
N ASP A 288 -16.79 -25.28 3.47
CA ASP A 288 -16.71 -23.91 2.93
C ASP A 288 -15.91 -23.84 1.62
N LEU A 289 -14.93 -24.73 1.43
CA LEU A 289 -14.16 -24.86 0.20
C LEU A 289 -14.80 -25.79 -0.83
N LYS A 290 -15.94 -26.40 -0.51
CA LYS A 290 -16.70 -27.37 -1.32
C LYS A 290 -16.02 -28.73 -1.51
N TYR A 291 -15.13 -29.12 -0.60
CA TYR A 291 -14.56 -30.48 -0.56
C TYR A 291 -15.49 -31.43 0.20
N ILE A 292 -16.73 -31.56 -0.30
CA ILE A 292 -17.86 -32.17 0.41
C ILE A 292 -17.61 -33.64 0.76
N GLU A 293 -17.04 -34.42 -0.15
CA GLU A 293 -16.78 -35.86 0.08
C GLU A 293 -15.83 -36.08 1.26
N ILE A 294 -14.73 -35.32 1.31
CA ILE A 294 -13.73 -35.42 2.37
C ILE A 294 -14.31 -34.95 3.71
N ALA A 295 -15.03 -33.82 3.67
CA ALA A 295 -15.74 -33.30 4.83
C ALA A 295 -16.70 -34.37 5.39
N TYR A 296 -17.45 -35.04 4.52
CA TYR A 296 -18.39 -36.09 4.89
C TYR A 296 -17.70 -37.31 5.51
N ASP A 297 -16.63 -37.81 4.88
CA ASP A 297 -15.88 -38.98 5.37
C ASP A 297 -15.27 -38.72 6.75
N LEU A 298 -14.69 -37.53 6.95
CA LEU A 298 -14.16 -37.12 8.25
C LEU A 298 -15.28 -36.99 9.29
N ALA A 299 -16.42 -36.38 8.94
CA ALA A 299 -17.56 -36.27 9.85
C ALA A 299 -18.10 -37.64 10.27
N LYS A 300 -18.17 -38.61 9.35
CA LYS A 300 -18.57 -39.98 9.66
C LYS A 300 -17.57 -40.70 10.55
N LYS A 301 -16.26 -40.57 10.27
CA LYS A 301 -15.21 -41.14 11.14
C LYS A 301 -15.37 -40.62 12.58
N ILE A 302 -15.62 -39.34 12.77
CA ILE A 302 -15.87 -38.74 14.09
C ILE A 302 -17.15 -39.31 14.71
N GLN A 303 -18.23 -39.41 13.93
CA GLN A 303 -19.52 -39.93 14.41
C GLN A 303 -19.41 -41.36 14.95
N VAL A 304 -18.67 -42.24 14.26
CA VAL A 304 -18.50 -43.66 14.64
C VAL A 304 -17.63 -43.80 15.89
N ASN A 305 -16.62 -42.94 16.04
CA ASN A 305 -15.66 -43.02 17.15
C ASN A 305 -16.13 -42.28 18.42
N LEU A 306 -17.19 -41.48 18.34
CA LEU A 306 -17.74 -40.77 19.49
C LEU A 306 -18.67 -41.68 20.32
N PRO A 307 -18.52 -41.68 21.66
CA PRO A 307 -19.47 -42.36 22.54
C PRO A 307 -20.91 -41.85 22.31
N PRO A 308 -21.93 -42.73 22.34
CA PRO A 308 -23.33 -42.33 22.16
C PRO A 308 -23.83 -41.29 23.17
N GLU A 309 -23.20 -41.24 24.34
CA GLU A 309 -23.50 -40.34 25.45
C GLU A 309 -22.80 -38.97 25.34
N SER A 310 -21.92 -38.80 24.34
CA SER A 310 -21.19 -37.56 24.15
C SER A 310 -22.15 -36.39 23.88
N MET A 311 -21.98 -35.29 24.61
CA MET A 311 -22.75 -34.05 24.39
C MET A 311 -22.60 -33.51 22.94
N LYS A 312 -21.55 -33.92 22.22
CA LYS A 312 -21.25 -33.49 20.85
C LYS A 312 -21.90 -34.38 19.77
N ILE A 313 -22.42 -35.56 20.13
CA ILE A 313 -22.88 -36.56 19.14
C ILE A 313 -24.01 -36.04 18.25
N GLU A 314 -24.94 -35.25 18.80
CA GLU A 314 -26.07 -34.71 18.05
C GLU A 314 -25.62 -33.62 17.07
N GLY A 315 -24.63 -32.81 17.45
CA GLY A 315 -24.00 -31.85 16.56
C GLY A 315 -23.34 -32.53 15.36
N VAL A 316 -22.58 -33.60 15.61
CA VAL A 316 -21.92 -34.38 14.56
C VAL A 316 -22.94 -35.09 13.66
N ARG A 317 -24.04 -35.63 14.21
CA ARG A 317 -25.12 -36.22 13.41
C ARG A 317 -25.76 -35.20 12.47
N LYS A 318 -25.99 -33.98 12.94
CA LYS A 318 -26.51 -32.87 12.11
C LYS A 318 -25.53 -32.51 11.00
N LEU A 319 -24.24 -32.43 11.32
CA LEU A 319 -23.17 -32.17 10.35
C LEU A 319 -23.12 -33.25 9.25
N VAL A 320 -23.13 -34.53 9.61
CA VAL A 320 -23.15 -35.65 8.64
C VAL A 320 -24.39 -35.60 7.74
N ARG A 321 -25.58 -35.31 8.29
CA ARG A 321 -26.80 -35.16 7.50
C ARG A 321 -26.71 -34.00 6.52
N ARG A 322 -26.20 -32.84 6.97
CA ARG A 322 -25.99 -31.64 6.14
C ARG A 322 -25.08 -31.96 4.96
N LEU A 323 -23.92 -32.57 5.23
CA LEU A 323 -22.93 -32.94 4.22
C LEU A 323 -23.45 -34.02 3.26
N HIS A 324 -24.23 -34.99 3.74
CA HIS A 324 -24.83 -36.02 2.88
C HIS A 324 -25.80 -35.43 1.83
N SER A 325 -26.52 -34.38 2.21
CA SER A 325 -27.46 -33.68 1.32
C SER A 325 -26.80 -32.60 0.44
N ALA A 326 -25.52 -32.29 0.67
CA ALA A 326 -24.83 -31.25 -0.07
C ALA A 326 -24.47 -31.73 -1.49
N PRO A 327 -24.54 -30.86 -2.50
CA PRO A 327 -24.16 -31.22 -3.86
C PRO A 327 -22.67 -31.59 -3.92
N ILE A 328 -22.37 -32.78 -4.42
CA ILE A 328 -21.01 -33.37 -4.49
C ILE A 328 -20.12 -32.67 -5.53
N ALA A 329 -20.70 -31.85 -6.42
CA ALA A 329 -19.91 -31.10 -7.38
C ALA A 329 -18.98 -30.11 -6.65
N GLU A 330 -17.66 -30.27 -6.84
CA GLU A 330 -16.64 -29.22 -6.62
C GLU A 330 -16.95 -28.05 -7.59
N ASN A 331 -18.06 -27.35 -7.34
CA ASN A 331 -18.55 -26.26 -8.16
C ASN A 331 -17.63 -25.08 -7.91
N LYS A 332 -16.54 -25.01 -8.67
CA LYS A 332 -15.65 -23.85 -8.69
C LYS A 332 -16.46 -22.61 -9.09
N PRO A 333 -16.14 -21.43 -8.54
CA PRO A 333 -16.68 -20.19 -9.08
C PRO A 333 -16.27 -20.08 -10.56
N HIS A 334 -17.19 -20.31 -11.50
CA HIS A 334 -16.93 -20.11 -12.92
C HIS A 334 -17.06 -18.62 -13.26
N SER A 335 -16.11 -18.12 -14.05
CA SER A 335 -16.15 -16.74 -14.58
C SER A 335 -17.30 -16.58 -15.57
N SER A 336 -18.14 -15.55 -15.40
CA SER A 336 -19.22 -15.20 -16.33
C SER A 336 -18.80 -14.24 -17.47
N LEU A 337 -17.50 -14.08 -17.73
CA LEU A 337 -17.03 -13.26 -18.84
C LEU A 337 -16.91 -14.12 -20.11
N ARG A 338 -17.90 -13.99 -21.00
CA ARG A 338 -17.75 -14.35 -22.41
C ARG A 338 -16.62 -13.49 -22.98
N PHE A 339 -15.53 -14.13 -23.40
CA PHE A 339 -14.59 -13.51 -24.32
C PHE A 339 -15.27 -13.46 -25.68
N GLU A 340 -15.50 -12.27 -26.22
CA GLU A 340 -15.71 -12.13 -27.65
C GLU A 340 -14.41 -12.58 -28.31
N GLU A 341 -14.45 -13.77 -28.90
CA GLU A 341 -13.39 -14.24 -29.77
C GLU A 341 -13.25 -13.23 -30.91
N GLU A 342 -12.05 -12.68 -31.08
CA GLU A 342 -11.67 -11.93 -32.26
C GLU A 342 -11.93 -12.83 -33.47
N GLU A 343 -13.01 -12.56 -34.20
CA GLU A 343 -13.21 -13.10 -35.53
C GLU A 343 -12.03 -12.62 -36.39
N GLY A 344 -11.11 -13.54 -36.65
CA GLY A 344 -10.08 -13.37 -37.65
C GLY A 344 -10.71 -13.05 -38.99
N HIS A 345 -10.58 -11.81 -39.43
CA HIS A 345 -10.64 -11.46 -40.84
C HIS A 345 -9.35 -11.98 -41.50
N ASN A 346 -9.35 -13.27 -41.81
CA ASN A 346 -8.72 -13.76 -43.02
C ASN A 346 -9.78 -13.67 -44.12
N ASN A 347 -9.64 -12.70 -45.02
CA ASN A 347 -10.13 -12.81 -46.38
C ASN A 347 -9.07 -12.20 -47.29
N GLU A 348 -8.50 -13.11 -48.09
CA GLU A 348 -7.96 -13.00 -49.46
C GLU A 348 -7.47 -11.64 -49.99
#